data_AF-A0A2T4AXA3-F1
#
_entry.id   AF-A0A2T4AXA3-F1
#
_cell.length_a   1.000
_cell.length_b   1.000
_cell.length_c   1.000
_cell.angle_alpha   90.00
_cell.angle_beta   90.00
_cell.angle_gamma   90.00
#
_symmetry.space_group_name_H-M   'P 1'
#
loop_
_entity.id
_entity.type
_entity.pdbx_description
1 polymer ?
#
loop_
_entity_poly.entity_id
_entity_poly.type
_entity_poly.pdbx_seq_one_letter_code
_entity_poly.pdbx_strand_id
1 'polypeptide(L)'
;MFFGRTLFALAGIASTVNALGINCQGSGLCASNKGLLGNLLGQIKAMDQSQTFSDGQHIACTESSVTIGNPSLCIFYQKTGRTFTVAQTVWYVQSLMDHGCTACGSIPVDDGNNVDNGELTANMVTNAKRRDTGMVKTVRKRHGSESHAVGKMETVSKLSKRLGINCRGSSTCSVGGVANLPAGHIDDLKNTIAGQGDGVWGNGQQIGCVAHVTGKICAFYQNVGDRTFTTQQTLMYLDWLTDHGCTVCGSVPTDDGNNVDNGELTVNYVS
;
A
#
# COMPACT_ATOMS: atom_id res chain seq x y z
N MET A 1 35.31 -16.69 54.35
CA MET A 1 33.88 -17.01 54.11
C MET A 1 33.28 -15.90 53.26
N PHE A 2 32.74 -16.29 52.10
CA PHE A 2 31.84 -15.62 51.15
C PHE A 2 32.15 -14.19 50.64
N PHE A 3 32.61 -14.14 49.38
CA PHE A 3 32.54 -12.98 48.48
C PHE A 3 31.11 -12.80 47.97
N GLY A 4 30.46 -11.67 48.28
CA GLY A 4 29.18 -11.26 47.68
C GLY A 4 29.42 -10.43 46.44
N ARG A 5 29.12 -10.98 45.25
CA ARG A 5 29.12 -10.25 43.98
C ARG A 5 27.71 -9.70 43.73
N THR A 6 27.55 -8.38 43.85
CA THR A 6 26.31 -7.68 43.46
C THR A 6 26.36 -7.39 41.96
N LEU A 7 25.54 -8.09 41.17
CA LEU A 7 25.29 -7.77 39.77
C LEU A 7 24.23 -6.66 39.68
N PHE A 8 24.63 -5.48 39.22
CA PHE A 8 23.70 -4.45 38.74
C PHE A 8 23.24 -4.83 37.33
N ALA A 9 21.97 -5.19 37.17
CA ALA A 9 21.35 -5.34 35.86
C ALA A 9 20.95 -3.96 35.32
N LEU A 10 21.64 -3.48 34.29
CA LEU A 10 21.23 -2.31 33.51
C LEU A 10 20.04 -2.71 32.62
N ALA A 11 18.84 -2.26 32.98
CA ALA A 11 17.68 -2.34 32.12
C ALA A 11 17.84 -1.32 30.98
N GLY A 12 18.18 -1.79 29.78
CA GLY A 12 18.17 -0.98 28.57
C GLY A 12 16.73 -0.67 28.17
N ILE A 13 16.36 0.61 28.24
CA ILE A 13 15.14 1.13 27.61
C ILE A 13 15.33 1.05 26.09
N ALA A 14 14.74 0.04 25.47
CA ALA A 14 14.60 -0.03 24.01
C ALA A 14 13.65 1.10 23.58
N SER A 15 14.19 2.16 22.97
CA SER A 15 13.40 3.17 22.28
C SER A 15 12.72 2.50 21.09
N THR A 16 11.40 2.31 21.18
CA THR A 16 10.58 1.95 20.02
C THR A 16 10.57 3.13 19.06
N VAL A 17 11.43 3.08 18.03
CA VAL A 17 11.29 3.96 16.87
C VAL A 17 9.95 3.63 16.24
N ASN A 18 8.98 4.54 16.37
CA ASN A 18 7.75 4.46 15.60
C ASN A 18 8.14 4.70 14.14
N ALA A 19 8.32 3.62 13.38
CA ALA A 19 8.48 3.67 11.94
C ALA A 19 7.24 4.37 11.37
N LEU A 20 7.42 5.57 10.84
CA LEU A 20 6.34 6.31 10.22
C LEU A 20 6.11 5.69 8.84
N GLY A 21 5.04 4.91 8.72
CA GLY A 21 4.66 4.26 7.48
C GLY A 21 4.04 5.22 6.47
N ILE A 22 3.23 4.66 5.56
CA ILE A 22 2.41 5.46 4.68
C ILE A 22 1.59 6.49 5.46
N ASN A 23 1.57 7.73 4.98
CA ASN A 23 0.90 8.84 5.65
C ASN A 23 0.51 9.93 4.67
N CYS A 24 -0.41 10.80 5.08
CA CYS A 24 -0.84 11.96 4.29
C CYS A 24 -0.27 13.29 4.80
N GLN A 25 0.92 13.25 5.40
CA GLN A 25 1.59 14.45 5.90
C GLN A 25 2.21 15.23 4.73
N GLY A 26 2.30 16.54 4.88
CA GLY A 26 2.85 17.42 3.87
C GLY A 26 2.77 18.89 4.29
N SER A 27 3.04 19.78 3.34
CA SER A 27 2.90 21.22 3.54
C SER A 27 1.47 21.60 3.96
N GLY A 28 1.32 22.67 4.74
CA GLY A 28 0.00 23.24 5.06
C GLY A 28 -0.80 23.65 3.81
N LEU A 29 -0.12 23.85 2.67
CA LEU A 29 -0.75 24.12 1.37
C LEU A 29 -1.50 22.92 0.79
N CYS A 30 -1.29 21.71 1.30
CA CYS A 30 -1.94 20.49 0.81
C CYS A 30 -3.45 20.45 1.09
N ALA A 31 -3.92 21.11 2.16
CA ALA A 31 -5.33 21.08 2.59
C ALA A 31 -6.30 21.69 1.56
N SER A 32 -5.84 22.67 0.77
CA SER A 32 -6.65 23.40 -0.23
C SER A 32 -6.60 22.79 -1.64
N ASN A 33 -5.88 21.66 -1.82
CA ASN A 33 -5.51 21.12 -3.14
C ASN A 33 -6.01 19.68 -3.36
N LYS A 34 -7.23 19.37 -2.90
CA LYS A 34 -7.83 18.03 -3.02
C LYS A 34 -7.97 17.62 -4.49
N GLY A 35 -7.58 16.38 -4.81
CA GLY A 35 -7.72 15.77 -6.13
C GLY A 35 -6.53 15.94 -7.06
N LEU A 36 -5.53 16.78 -6.71
CA LEU A 36 -4.33 16.96 -7.53
C LEU A 36 -3.50 15.68 -7.67
N LEU A 37 -3.52 14.80 -6.65
CA LEU A 37 -2.78 13.54 -6.70
C LEU A 37 -3.31 12.61 -7.81
N GLY A 38 -4.63 12.60 -8.03
CA GLY A 38 -5.25 11.85 -9.12
C GLY A 38 -4.87 12.39 -10.51
N ASN A 39 -4.76 13.71 -10.66
CA ASN A 39 -4.28 14.34 -11.90
C ASN A 39 -2.84 13.92 -12.21
N LEU A 40 -1.97 13.95 -11.20
CA LEU A 40 -0.58 13.52 -11.33
C LEU A 40 -0.48 12.04 -11.69
N LEU A 41 -1.29 11.18 -11.08
CA LEU A 41 -1.33 9.76 -11.42
C LEU A 41 -1.68 9.55 -12.90
N GLY A 42 -2.66 10.29 -13.43
CA GLY A 42 -3.00 10.28 -14.85
C GLY A 42 -1.82 10.66 -15.75
N GLN A 43 -1.06 11.70 -15.38
CA GLN A 43 0.14 12.12 -16.11
C GLN A 43 1.24 11.05 -16.09
N ILE A 44 1.51 10.45 -14.92
CA ILE A 44 2.54 9.42 -14.76
C ILE A 44 2.17 8.15 -15.56
N LYS A 45 0.90 7.77 -15.58
CA LYS A 45 0.40 6.65 -16.40
C LYS A 45 0.62 6.85 -17.91
N ALA A 46 0.73 8.10 -18.37
CA ALA A 46 0.98 8.42 -19.77
C ALA A 46 2.47 8.48 -20.15
N MET A 47 3.40 8.35 -19.18
CA MET A 47 4.84 8.34 -19.43
C MET A 47 5.32 6.98 -19.95
N ASP A 48 6.55 6.93 -20.47
CA ASP A 48 7.24 5.67 -20.76
C ASP A 48 7.42 4.88 -19.45
N GLN A 49 6.78 3.72 -19.37
CA GLN A 49 6.77 2.88 -18.17
C GLN A 49 8.15 2.34 -17.78
N SER A 50 9.12 2.37 -18.69
CA SER A 50 10.52 1.96 -18.46
C SER A 50 11.44 3.09 -18.02
N GLN A 51 11.02 4.36 -18.15
CA GLN A 51 11.78 5.51 -17.71
C GLN A 51 12.02 5.43 -16.19
N THR A 52 13.23 5.79 -15.76
CA THR A 52 13.63 5.74 -14.35
C THR A 52 13.85 7.12 -13.75
N PHE A 53 13.66 7.22 -12.43
CA PHE A 53 13.86 8.43 -11.65
C PHE A 53 14.68 8.14 -10.39
N SER A 54 15.56 9.08 -10.03
CA SER A 54 16.40 9.07 -8.82
C SER A 54 15.88 10.04 -7.76
N ASP A 55 16.50 10.01 -6.59
CA ASP A 55 16.21 10.97 -5.50
C ASP A 55 16.28 12.43 -5.96
N GLY A 56 15.32 13.22 -5.48
CA GLY A 56 15.20 14.67 -5.75
C GLY A 56 14.71 15.03 -7.15
N GLN A 57 14.52 14.06 -8.06
CA GLN A 57 13.93 14.34 -9.37
C GLN A 57 12.42 14.48 -9.28
N HIS A 58 11.88 15.60 -9.76
CA HIS A 58 10.44 15.78 -9.91
C HIS A 58 9.94 14.94 -11.10
N ILE A 59 9.12 13.95 -10.78
CA ILE A 59 8.58 12.98 -11.75
C ILE A 59 7.43 13.62 -12.52
N ALA A 60 6.43 14.12 -11.79
CA ALA A 60 5.31 14.88 -12.33
C ALA A 60 4.98 16.01 -11.36
N CYS A 61 4.54 17.16 -11.90
CA CYS A 61 4.12 18.31 -11.14
C CYS A 61 2.82 18.88 -11.70
N THR A 62 1.93 19.33 -10.82
CA THR A 62 0.67 19.98 -11.20
C THR A 62 0.50 21.26 -10.39
N GLU A 63 0.04 22.31 -11.05
CA GLU A 63 -0.10 23.63 -10.44
C GLU A 63 -1.19 23.61 -9.37
N SER A 64 -0.92 24.31 -8.27
CA SER A 64 -1.91 24.55 -7.23
C SER A 64 -2.89 25.64 -7.64
N SER A 65 -4.11 25.58 -7.09
CA SER A 65 -5.05 26.70 -7.12
C SER A 65 -4.60 27.91 -6.29
N VAL A 66 -3.58 27.75 -5.44
CA VAL A 66 -2.99 28.84 -4.63
C VAL A 66 -2.06 29.68 -5.50
N THR A 67 -2.37 30.96 -5.69
CA THR A 67 -1.60 31.89 -6.54
C THR A 67 -0.40 32.52 -5.84
N ILE A 68 -0.36 32.52 -4.51
CA ILE A 68 0.74 33.11 -3.74
C ILE A 68 1.95 32.16 -3.80
N GLY A 69 3.00 32.58 -4.52
CA GLY A 69 4.25 31.82 -4.65
C GLY A 69 4.22 30.69 -5.69
N ASN A 70 3.14 30.56 -6.47
CA ASN A 70 2.95 29.54 -7.52
C ASN A 70 3.41 28.12 -7.14
N PRO A 71 2.99 27.58 -5.98
CA PRO A 71 3.38 26.25 -5.58
C PRO A 71 2.81 25.20 -6.54
N SER A 72 3.58 24.15 -6.78
CA SER A 72 3.11 22.97 -7.52
C SER A 72 3.16 21.76 -6.60
N LEU A 73 2.15 20.89 -6.69
CA LEU A 73 2.24 19.56 -6.10
C LEU A 73 3.16 18.74 -7.00
N CYS A 74 4.24 18.20 -6.45
CA CYS A 74 5.18 17.35 -7.19
C CYS A 74 5.35 16.01 -6.51
N ILE A 75 5.60 14.99 -7.34
CA ILE A 75 5.95 13.64 -6.90
C ILE A 75 7.44 13.42 -7.14
N PHE A 76 8.16 12.93 -6.13
CA PHE A 76 9.59 12.67 -6.20
C PHE A 76 10.01 11.61 -5.17
N TYR A 77 11.12 10.92 -5.45
CA TYR A 77 11.74 10.02 -4.48
C TYR A 77 12.72 10.79 -3.59
N GLN A 78 12.90 10.33 -2.35
CA GLN A 78 13.94 10.82 -1.45
C GLN A 78 14.41 9.73 -0.50
N LYS A 79 15.66 9.86 -0.03
CA LYS A 79 16.31 8.95 0.93
C LYS A 79 16.44 7.50 0.42
N THR A 80 16.36 7.25 -0.88
CA THR A 80 16.33 5.88 -1.42
C THR A 80 17.70 5.40 -1.90
N GLY A 81 18.58 6.30 -2.33
CA GLY A 81 19.88 5.96 -2.91
C GLY A 81 19.82 5.09 -4.19
N ARG A 82 18.63 4.94 -4.81
CA ARG A 82 18.41 4.09 -6.00
C ARG A 82 17.44 4.73 -6.99
N THR A 83 17.15 4.02 -8.08
CA THR A 83 16.23 4.49 -9.12
C THR A 83 15.00 3.61 -9.24
N PHE A 84 13.87 4.21 -9.58
CA PHE A 84 12.60 3.53 -9.77
C PHE A 84 12.02 3.82 -11.14
N THR A 85 11.40 2.80 -11.74
CA THR A 85 10.68 2.92 -13.01
C THR A 85 9.36 3.68 -12.83
N VAL A 86 8.87 4.30 -13.89
CA VAL A 86 7.52 4.88 -13.94
C VAL A 86 6.46 3.87 -13.51
N ALA A 87 6.55 2.60 -13.95
CA ALA A 87 5.60 1.57 -13.55
C ALA A 87 5.53 1.37 -12.02
N GLN A 88 6.67 1.41 -11.33
CA GLN A 88 6.73 1.35 -9.86
C GLN A 88 6.14 2.63 -9.25
N THR A 89 6.46 3.80 -9.81
CA THR A 89 5.88 5.07 -9.36
C THR A 89 4.36 5.10 -9.45
N VAL A 90 3.77 4.59 -10.54
CA VAL A 90 2.30 4.48 -10.68
C VAL A 90 1.70 3.70 -9.52
N TRP A 91 2.35 2.61 -9.11
CA TRP A 91 1.90 1.79 -7.99
C TRP A 91 1.95 2.58 -6.67
N TYR A 92 3.09 3.18 -6.33
CA TYR A 92 3.24 3.94 -5.09
C TYR A 92 2.27 5.13 -4.99
N VAL A 93 2.02 5.84 -6.09
CA VAL A 93 1.07 6.96 -6.12
C VAL A 93 -0.37 6.48 -5.95
N GLN A 94 -0.71 5.35 -6.55
CA GLN A 94 -2.02 4.72 -6.34
C GLN A 94 -2.19 4.33 -4.86
N SER A 95 -1.17 3.74 -4.22
CA SER A 95 -1.23 3.39 -2.80
C SER A 95 -1.41 4.59 -1.88
N LEU A 96 -0.83 5.76 -2.20
CA LEU A 96 -1.12 7.01 -1.48
C LEU A 96 -2.60 7.41 -1.59
N MET A 97 -3.18 7.30 -2.79
CA MET A 97 -4.60 7.59 -2.99
C MET A 97 -5.50 6.58 -2.26
N ASP A 98 -5.13 5.31 -2.28
CA ASP A 98 -5.86 4.22 -1.63
C ASP A 98 -5.81 4.37 -0.09
N HIS A 99 -4.72 4.92 0.45
CA HIS A 99 -4.60 5.33 1.86
C HIS A 99 -5.40 6.61 2.21
N GLY A 100 -6.14 7.17 1.25
CA GLY A 100 -6.98 8.35 1.46
C GLY A 100 -6.25 9.70 1.30
N CYS A 101 -5.00 9.70 0.84
CA CYS A 101 -4.27 10.94 0.59
C CYS A 101 -4.82 11.62 -0.68
N THR A 102 -5.36 12.82 -0.52
CA THR A 102 -6.02 13.55 -1.63
C THR A 102 -5.12 14.57 -2.32
N ALA A 103 -3.99 14.92 -1.71
CA ALA A 103 -3.04 15.89 -2.25
C ALA A 103 -1.60 15.49 -1.93
N CYS A 104 -1.26 15.40 -0.64
CA CYS A 104 0.10 15.13 -0.18
C CYS A 104 0.17 13.88 0.67
N GLY A 105 1.37 13.31 0.74
CA GLY A 105 1.67 12.15 1.54
C GLY A 105 3.01 11.54 1.17
N SER A 106 3.43 10.58 1.98
CA SER A 106 4.63 9.78 1.75
C SER A 106 4.31 8.30 1.91
N ILE A 107 4.95 7.48 1.09
CA ILE A 107 4.90 6.03 1.18
C ILE A 107 6.34 5.50 1.19
N PRO A 108 6.72 4.65 2.17
CA PRO A 108 8.03 4.05 2.19
C PRO A 108 8.22 3.12 0.97
N VAL A 109 9.42 3.13 0.39
CA VAL A 109 9.77 2.31 -0.78
C VAL A 109 10.73 1.17 -0.42
N ASP A 110 11.22 1.18 0.81
CA ASP A 110 12.14 0.21 1.40
C ASP A 110 11.43 -0.55 2.52
N ASP A 111 11.98 -1.72 2.86
CA ASP A 111 11.43 -2.59 3.89
C ASP A 111 11.51 -1.91 5.29
N GLY A 112 10.63 -2.31 6.20
CA GLY A 112 10.49 -1.79 7.55
C GLY A 112 9.45 -0.67 7.72
N ASN A 113 8.64 -0.40 6.68
CA ASN A 113 7.55 0.59 6.68
C ASN A 113 7.92 1.93 7.35
N ASN A 114 9.13 2.43 7.05
CA ASN A 114 9.65 3.66 7.63
C ASN A 114 10.10 4.60 6.51
N VAL A 115 9.43 5.74 6.38
CA VAL A 115 9.79 6.76 5.38
C VAL A 115 11.21 7.32 5.55
N ASP A 116 11.83 7.16 6.72
CA ASP A 116 13.22 7.56 6.94
C ASP A 116 14.25 6.66 6.23
N ASN A 117 13.85 5.47 5.80
CA ASN A 117 14.70 4.56 5.05
C ASN A 117 14.62 4.77 3.53
N GLY A 118 13.67 5.57 3.05
CA GLY A 118 13.40 5.76 1.63
C GLY A 118 11.91 5.89 1.37
N GLU A 119 11.51 6.92 0.62
CA GLU A 119 10.10 7.20 0.37
C GLU A 119 9.85 7.80 -1.01
N LEU A 120 8.63 7.55 -1.54
CA LEU A 120 8.02 8.40 -2.55
C LEU A 120 7.18 9.44 -1.82
N THR A 121 7.43 10.71 -2.13
CA THR A 121 6.71 11.84 -1.53
C THR A 121 5.91 12.60 -2.58
N ALA A 122 4.66 12.92 -2.26
CA ALA A 122 3.87 13.94 -2.92
C ALA A 122 3.79 15.16 -2.00
N ASN A 123 4.39 16.29 -2.39
CA ASN A 123 4.39 17.51 -1.57
C ASN A 123 4.42 18.79 -2.42
N MET A 124 4.04 19.90 -1.79
CA MET A 124 4.00 21.23 -2.40
C MET A 124 5.39 21.85 -2.43
N VAL A 125 5.83 22.30 -3.62
CA VAL A 125 7.12 22.95 -3.84
C VAL A 125 6.93 24.31 -4.54
N THR A 126 7.66 25.34 -4.12
CA THR A 126 7.53 26.71 -4.63
C THR A 126 8.45 27.04 -5.81
N ASN A 127 9.27 26.08 -6.28
CA ASN A 127 10.20 26.24 -7.40
C ASN A 127 10.36 24.94 -8.20
N ALA A 128 9.24 24.33 -8.64
CA ALA A 128 9.33 23.17 -9.52
C ALA A 128 10.03 23.57 -10.83
N LYS A 129 11.24 23.03 -11.10
CA LYS A 129 11.84 23.14 -12.43
C LYS A 129 10.87 22.50 -13.43
N ARG A 130 10.24 23.34 -14.25
CA ARG A 130 9.38 22.90 -15.35
C ARG A 130 10.23 22.05 -16.30
N ARG A 131 10.11 20.73 -16.25
CA ARG A 131 10.33 19.96 -17.47
C ARG A 131 9.10 20.25 -18.31
N ASP A 132 9.31 21.02 -19.37
CA ASP A 132 8.37 21.30 -20.44
C ASP A 132 7.84 19.95 -20.97
N THR A 133 6.82 19.40 -20.34
CA THR A 133 5.94 18.42 -20.96
C THR A 133 5.14 19.22 -21.95
N GLY A 134 5.73 19.42 -23.13
CA GLY A 134 5.13 20.15 -24.22
C GLY A 134 3.68 19.74 -24.36
N MET A 135 2.78 20.69 -24.11
CA MET A 135 1.39 20.56 -24.51
C MET A 135 1.40 20.17 -25.97
N VAL A 136 1.03 18.92 -26.25
CA VAL A 136 0.79 18.43 -27.60
C VAL A 136 -0.29 19.34 -28.17
N LYS A 137 0.13 20.31 -28.99
CA LYS A 137 -0.74 20.98 -29.94
C LYS A 137 -1.35 19.89 -30.79
N THR A 138 -2.65 19.71 -30.61
CA THR A 138 -3.50 18.85 -31.41
C THR A 138 -3.30 19.15 -32.89
N VAL A 139 -2.57 18.29 -33.62
CA VAL A 139 -2.59 18.26 -35.08
C VAL A 139 -2.74 16.81 -35.55
N ARG A 140 -3.80 16.64 -36.33
CA ARG A 140 -4.39 15.44 -36.91
C ARG A 140 -3.55 14.90 -38.09
N LYS A 141 -3.11 13.63 -38.08
CA LYS A 141 -3.23 12.68 -39.22
C LYS A 141 -2.63 11.26 -38.99
N ARG A 142 -3.52 10.29 -39.26
CA ARG A 142 -3.48 8.88 -39.74
C ARG A 142 -2.16 8.09 -39.99
N HIS A 143 -2.29 6.80 -39.61
CA HIS A 143 -1.87 5.51 -40.25
C HIS A 143 -0.38 5.11 -40.29
N GLY A 144 -0.11 3.91 -39.78
CA GLY A 144 1.06 3.08 -40.06
C GLY A 144 1.12 1.85 -39.15
N SER A 145 1.03 0.66 -39.73
CA SER A 145 0.95 -0.68 -39.09
C SER A 145 2.34 -1.31 -38.92
N GLU A 146 2.41 -2.34 -38.06
CA GLU A 146 3.41 -3.44 -37.96
C GLU A 146 4.80 -3.13 -37.35
N SER A 147 5.49 -4.07 -36.69
CA SER A 147 5.17 -5.29 -35.92
C SER A 147 6.48 -5.81 -35.27
N HIS A 148 6.34 -6.63 -34.22
CA HIS A 148 7.30 -7.61 -33.67
C HIS A 148 8.64 -7.17 -33.04
N ALA A 149 8.75 -7.37 -31.71
CA ALA A 149 9.71 -8.33 -31.16
C ALA A 149 9.23 -8.85 -29.78
N VAL A 150 9.15 -10.18 -29.72
CA VAL A 150 8.72 -11.02 -28.59
C VAL A 150 9.78 -11.00 -27.49
N GLY A 151 9.37 -10.79 -26.23
CA GLY A 151 10.27 -11.00 -25.10
C GLY A 151 9.91 -10.33 -23.77
N LYS A 152 8.69 -10.47 -23.23
CA LYS A 152 8.42 -10.06 -21.83
C LYS A 152 7.15 -10.66 -21.20
N MET A 153 6.91 -11.97 -21.33
CA MET A 153 5.77 -12.62 -20.66
C MET A 153 6.11 -13.10 -19.24
N GLU A 154 7.39 -13.27 -18.90
CA GLU A 154 7.81 -13.77 -17.59
C GLU A 154 7.83 -12.69 -16.49
N THR A 155 8.17 -11.45 -16.85
CA THR A 155 8.25 -10.34 -15.87
C THR A 155 6.88 -9.85 -15.43
N VAL A 156 5.87 -9.93 -16.30
CA VAL A 156 4.48 -9.57 -15.96
C VAL A 156 3.90 -10.60 -14.98
N SER A 157 4.23 -11.89 -15.10
CA SER A 157 3.83 -12.92 -14.13
C SER A 157 4.43 -12.70 -12.73
N LYS A 158 5.67 -12.19 -12.64
CA LYS A 158 6.28 -11.81 -11.35
C LYS A 158 5.71 -10.51 -10.77
N LEU A 159 5.14 -9.61 -11.58
CA LEU A 159 4.40 -8.44 -11.10
C LEU A 159 2.94 -8.78 -10.74
N SER A 160 2.29 -9.68 -11.46
CA SER A 160 0.98 -10.26 -11.11
C SER A 160 1.02 -11.16 -9.89
N LYS A 161 2.22 -11.52 -9.41
CA LYS A 161 2.48 -12.18 -8.12
C LYS A 161 2.65 -11.20 -6.96
N ARG A 162 2.97 -9.93 -7.24
CA ARG A 162 2.99 -8.83 -6.26
C ARG A 162 1.60 -8.21 -6.10
N LEU A 163 0.62 -9.03 -5.76
CA LEU A 163 -0.68 -8.47 -5.45
C LEU A 163 -0.56 -7.63 -4.18
N GLY A 164 -0.99 -6.38 -4.35
CA GLY A 164 -1.55 -5.51 -3.33
C GLY A 164 -2.20 -6.21 -2.16
N ILE A 165 -2.53 -5.38 -1.16
CA ILE A 165 -3.88 -5.45 -0.62
C ILE A 165 -4.87 -5.58 -1.79
N ASN A 166 -5.77 -6.55 -1.71
CA ASN A 166 -6.73 -6.81 -2.78
C ASN A 166 -7.98 -7.50 -2.23
N CYS A 167 -9.11 -7.40 -2.94
CA CYS A 167 -10.38 -7.99 -2.52
C CYS A 167 -10.70 -9.30 -3.26
N ARG A 168 -9.68 -10.08 -3.63
CA ARG A 168 -9.89 -11.39 -4.28
C ARG A 168 -10.24 -12.45 -3.25
N GLY A 169 -11.05 -13.40 -3.67
CA GLY A 169 -11.47 -14.54 -2.86
C GLY A 169 -12.29 -15.52 -3.69
N SER A 170 -12.89 -16.49 -3.01
CA SER A 170 -13.86 -17.41 -3.61
C SER A 170 -15.01 -16.63 -4.26
N SER A 171 -15.60 -17.18 -5.32
CA SER A 171 -16.86 -16.66 -5.86
C SER A 171 -17.99 -16.67 -4.82
N THR A 172 -17.89 -17.53 -3.81
CA THR A 172 -18.82 -17.58 -2.68
C THR A 172 -18.75 -16.33 -1.79
N CYS A 173 -17.67 -15.56 -1.85
CA CYS A 173 -17.56 -14.29 -1.11
C CYS A 173 -18.59 -13.24 -1.57
N SER A 174 -19.22 -13.43 -2.74
CA SER A 174 -20.20 -12.50 -3.30
C SER A 174 -21.65 -12.99 -3.19
N VAL A 175 -21.91 -14.16 -2.58
CA VAL A 175 -23.26 -14.79 -2.60
C VAL A 175 -24.00 -14.71 -1.26
N GLY A 176 -23.55 -13.91 -0.30
CA GLY A 176 -24.22 -13.65 0.98
C GLY A 176 -25.04 -12.34 1.01
N GLY A 177 -25.86 -12.15 2.05
CA GLY A 177 -26.61 -10.90 2.26
C GLY A 177 -27.97 -10.80 1.56
N VAL A 178 -28.33 -11.79 0.73
CA VAL A 178 -29.67 -11.88 0.11
C VAL A 178 -30.64 -12.50 1.11
N ALA A 179 -31.85 -11.94 1.22
CA ALA A 179 -32.92 -12.44 2.10
C ALA A 179 -32.52 -12.58 3.59
N ASN A 180 -31.75 -11.61 4.12
CA ASN A 180 -31.24 -11.59 5.51
C ASN A 180 -30.30 -12.76 5.87
N LEU A 181 -29.69 -13.40 4.88
CA LEU A 181 -28.70 -14.46 5.13
C LEU A 181 -27.32 -13.85 5.43
N PRO A 182 -26.52 -14.47 6.32
CA PRO A 182 -25.21 -13.94 6.70
C PRO A 182 -24.28 -13.73 5.50
N ALA A 183 -23.78 -12.51 5.35
CA ALA A 183 -22.81 -12.12 4.32
C ALA A 183 -21.35 -12.31 4.75
N GLY A 184 -21.09 -12.56 6.03
CA GLY A 184 -19.73 -12.78 6.56
C GLY A 184 -18.82 -11.58 6.35
N HIS A 185 -19.25 -10.39 6.78
CA HIS A 185 -18.48 -9.17 6.60
C HIS A 185 -17.17 -9.18 7.40
N ILE A 186 -16.15 -8.52 6.86
CA ILE A 186 -14.85 -8.37 7.53
C ILE A 186 -15.01 -7.62 8.87
N ASP A 187 -15.94 -6.66 8.97
CA ASP A 187 -16.21 -5.95 10.23
C ASP A 187 -16.77 -6.86 11.33
N ASP A 188 -17.66 -7.80 10.98
CA ASP A 188 -18.17 -8.81 11.93
C ASP A 188 -17.04 -9.72 12.40
N LEU A 189 -16.12 -10.05 11.49
CA LEU A 189 -14.95 -10.87 11.77
C LEU A 189 -13.97 -10.15 12.71
N LYS A 190 -13.74 -8.85 12.50
CA LYS A 190 -12.95 -7.99 13.41
C LYS A 190 -13.52 -7.98 14.81
N ASN A 191 -14.84 -7.76 14.94
CA ASN A 191 -15.53 -7.77 16.22
C ASN A 191 -15.43 -9.13 16.92
N THR A 192 -15.55 -10.22 16.15
CA THR A 192 -15.42 -11.59 16.66
C THR A 192 -14.00 -11.83 17.21
N ILE A 193 -12.96 -11.49 16.45
CA ILE A 193 -11.56 -11.67 16.85
C ILE A 193 -11.21 -10.80 18.06
N ALA A 194 -11.64 -9.54 18.07
CA ALA A 194 -11.43 -8.63 19.19
C ALA A 194 -12.10 -9.15 20.48
N GLY A 195 -13.26 -9.80 20.36
CA GLY A 195 -13.99 -10.39 21.49
C GLY A 195 -13.40 -11.69 22.05
N GLN A 196 -12.47 -12.34 21.33
CA GLN A 196 -11.82 -13.58 21.77
C GLN A 196 -10.66 -13.35 22.75
N GLY A 197 -10.11 -12.14 22.81
CA GLY A 197 -8.95 -11.79 23.62
C GLY A 197 -7.61 -11.94 22.89
N ASP A 198 -6.52 -11.94 23.65
CA ASP A 198 -5.17 -12.02 23.09
C ASP A 198 -4.86 -13.43 22.56
N GLY A 199 -4.36 -13.48 21.34
CA GLY A 199 -3.97 -14.69 20.63
C GLY A 199 -2.73 -14.47 19.78
N VAL A 200 -2.13 -15.57 19.35
CA VAL A 200 -0.94 -15.61 18.50
C VAL A 200 -1.13 -16.70 17.45
N TRP A 201 -1.06 -16.33 16.16
CA TRP A 201 -1.32 -17.26 15.05
C TRP A 201 -0.17 -17.29 14.06
N GLY A 202 0.16 -18.49 13.59
CA GLY A 202 1.13 -18.74 12.54
C GLY A 202 0.49 -19.24 11.24
N ASN A 203 1.33 -19.77 10.35
CA ASN A 203 0.91 -20.19 9.02
C ASN A 203 -0.19 -21.26 9.04
N GLY A 204 -1.26 -21.03 8.26
CA GLY A 204 -2.38 -21.95 8.07
C GLY A 204 -3.37 -22.04 9.23
N GLN A 205 -3.15 -21.32 10.33
CA GLN A 205 -4.08 -21.32 11.46
C GLN A 205 -5.28 -20.40 11.19
N GLN A 206 -6.49 -20.90 11.46
CA GLN A 206 -7.70 -20.08 11.45
C GLN A 206 -7.71 -19.20 12.70
N ILE A 207 -7.83 -17.90 12.48
CA ILE A 207 -7.76 -16.88 13.53
C ILE A 207 -9.15 -16.67 14.12
N GLY A 208 -10.12 -16.41 13.25
CA GLY A 208 -11.53 -16.27 13.57
C GLY A 208 -12.38 -16.54 12.34
N CYS A 209 -13.66 -16.84 12.56
CA CYS A 209 -14.61 -17.09 11.48
C CYS A 209 -15.98 -16.50 11.81
N VAL A 210 -16.65 -15.98 10.80
CA VAL A 210 -18.05 -15.53 10.86
C VAL A 210 -18.92 -16.36 9.93
N ALA A 211 -20.21 -16.47 10.27
CA ALA A 211 -21.15 -17.23 9.48
C ALA A 211 -21.36 -16.63 8.09
N HIS A 212 -21.48 -17.49 7.09
CA HIS A 212 -21.84 -17.17 5.71
C HIS A 212 -22.98 -18.08 5.25
N VAL A 213 -23.72 -17.69 4.22
CA VAL A 213 -24.94 -18.41 3.76
C VAL A 213 -24.77 -19.94 3.60
N THR A 214 -23.59 -20.42 3.19
CA THR A 214 -23.33 -21.86 2.95
C THR A 214 -22.15 -22.40 3.75
N GLY A 215 -21.57 -21.62 4.67
CA GLY A 215 -20.31 -21.98 5.32
C GLY A 215 -19.84 -20.86 6.23
N LYS A 216 -18.54 -20.55 6.17
CA LYS A 216 -17.93 -19.48 6.98
C LYS A 216 -16.99 -18.62 6.16
N ILE A 217 -16.85 -17.36 6.56
CA ILE A 217 -15.74 -16.50 6.15
C ILE A 217 -14.73 -16.51 7.28
N CYS A 218 -13.48 -16.89 6.99
CA CYS A 218 -12.44 -17.03 8.00
C CYS A 218 -11.21 -16.22 7.63
N ALA A 219 -10.52 -15.70 8.65
CA ALA A 219 -9.19 -15.11 8.53
C ALA A 219 -8.10 -16.15 8.87
N PHE A 220 -7.04 -16.19 8.07
CA PHE A 220 -5.87 -17.04 8.33
C PHE A 220 -4.62 -16.47 7.65
N TYR A 221 -3.45 -16.76 8.22
CA TYR A 221 -2.17 -16.40 7.61
C TYR A 221 -1.71 -17.45 6.61
N GLN A 222 -1.14 -17.02 5.49
CA GLN A 222 -0.58 -17.88 4.44
C GLN A 222 0.80 -17.40 4.04
N ASN A 223 1.66 -18.33 3.62
CA ASN A 223 3.03 -18.06 3.18
C ASN A 223 3.91 -17.38 4.24
N VAL A 224 3.53 -17.42 5.53
CA VAL A 224 4.25 -16.67 6.57
C VAL A 224 5.46 -17.40 7.18
N GLY A 225 5.69 -18.67 6.82
CA GLY A 225 6.75 -19.49 7.41
C GLY A 225 6.54 -19.71 8.92
N ASP A 226 7.60 -19.55 9.71
CA ASP A 226 7.57 -19.72 11.18
C ASP A 226 7.13 -18.44 11.93
N ARG A 227 6.76 -17.39 11.20
CA ARG A 227 6.32 -16.13 11.80
C ARG A 227 4.96 -16.31 12.47
N THR A 228 4.75 -15.51 13.51
CA THR A 228 3.50 -15.47 14.26
C THR A 228 3.04 -14.04 14.46
N PHE A 229 1.72 -13.84 14.52
CA PHE A 229 1.10 -12.54 14.64
C PHE A 229 0.11 -12.50 15.78
N THR A 230 0.08 -11.38 16.48
CA THR A 230 -0.81 -11.13 17.63
C THR A 230 -2.20 -10.65 17.20
N THR A 231 -3.17 -10.67 18.13
CA THR A 231 -4.52 -10.11 17.92
C THR A 231 -4.46 -8.69 17.38
N GLN A 232 -3.61 -7.84 17.97
CA GLN A 232 -3.49 -6.44 17.53
C GLN A 232 -2.98 -6.32 16.09
N GLN A 233 -1.97 -7.13 15.72
CA GLN A 233 -1.45 -7.15 14.34
C GLN A 233 -2.51 -7.66 13.35
N THR A 234 -3.25 -8.72 13.71
CA THR A 234 -4.33 -9.24 12.87
C THR A 234 -5.43 -8.20 12.66
N LEU A 235 -5.87 -7.51 13.72
CA LEU A 235 -6.90 -6.46 13.60
C LEU A 235 -6.43 -5.30 12.72
N MET A 236 -5.16 -4.88 12.84
CA MET A 236 -4.57 -3.86 11.96
C MET A 236 -4.61 -4.27 10.48
N TYR A 237 -4.26 -5.52 10.15
CA TYR A 237 -4.33 -6.00 8.77
C TYR A 237 -5.78 -6.09 8.25
N LEU A 238 -6.73 -6.46 9.11
CA LEU A 238 -8.16 -6.45 8.76
C LEU A 238 -8.68 -5.02 8.55
N ASP A 239 -8.21 -4.04 9.34
CA ASP A 239 -8.49 -2.62 9.12
C ASP A 239 -8.00 -2.18 7.73
N TRP A 240 -6.79 -2.58 7.34
CA TRP A 240 -6.26 -2.26 6.01
C TRP A 240 -7.10 -2.86 4.86
N LEU A 241 -7.68 -4.05 5.05
CA LEU A 241 -8.61 -4.64 4.08
C LEU A 241 -9.90 -3.84 3.97
N THR A 242 -10.47 -3.41 5.11
CA THR A 242 -11.70 -2.60 5.12
C THR A 242 -11.46 -1.20 4.55
N ASP A 243 -10.32 -0.58 4.85
CA ASP A 243 -9.91 0.72 4.30
C ASP A 243 -9.66 0.64 2.79
N HIS A 244 -9.17 -0.50 2.30
CA HIS A 244 -9.05 -0.80 0.87
C HIS A 244 -10.41 -1.12 0.19
N GLY A 245 -11.51 -1.08 0.94
CA GLY A 245 -12.86 -1.29 0.42
C GLY A 245 -13.27 -2.76 0.25
N CYS A 246 -12.51 -3.70 0.83
CA CYS A 246 -12.89 -5.10 0.83
C CYS A 246 -13.97 -5.35 1.89
N THR A 247 -15.14 -5.85 1.47
CA THR A 247 -16.30 -5.98 2.34
C THR A 247 -16.52 -7.39 2.92
N VAL A 248 -16.08 -8.43 2.20
CA VAL A 248 -16.29 -9.84 2.59
C VAL A 248 -14.99 -10.64 2.53
N CYS A 249 -14.25 -10.55 1.41
CA CYS A 249 -13.01 -11.28 1.23
C CYS A 249 -11.91 -10.37 0.69
N GLY A 250 -10.67 -10.77 0.95
CA GLY A 250 -9.50 -10.08 0.47
C GLY A 250 -8.23 -10.66 1.07
N SER A 251 -7.09 -10.16 0.62
CA SER A 251 -5.79 -10.51 1.18
C SER A 251 -4.89 -9.29 1.27
N VAL A 252 -4.09 -9.25 2.33
CA VAL A 252 -3.15 -8.16 2.65
C VAL A 252 -1.78 -8.75 2.97
N PRO A 253 -0.72 -8.29 2.29
CA PRO A 253 0.64 -8.74 2.58
C PRO A 253 1.02 -8.45 4.04
N THR A 254 1.69 -9.42 4.68
CA THR A 254 2.29 -9.29 6.02
C THR A 254 3.73 -8.80 5.98
N ASP A 255 4.37 -8.95 4.83
CA ASP A 255 5.72 -8.46 4.57
C ASP A 255 5.70 -7.22 3.69
N ASP A 256 6.76 -6.43 3.83
CA ASP A 256 7.06 -5.33 2.95
C ASP A 256 7.31 -5.81 1.50
N GLY A 257 7.15 -4.89 0.54
CA GLY A 257 7.31 -5.19 -0.89
C GLY A 257 6.06 -5.72 -1.60
N ASN A 258 4.92 -5.71 -0.90
CA ASN A 258 3.58 -5.91 -1.46
C ASN A 258 3.45 -7.20 -2.30
N ASN A 259 3.92 -8.30 -1.70
CA ASN A 259 3.93 -9.61 -2.34
C ASN A 259 3.30 -10.66 -1.42
N VAL A 260 2.11 -11.12 -1.78
CA VAL A 260 1.38 -12.19 -1.07
C VAL A 260 2.15 -13.53 -1.03
N ASP A 261 3.08 -13.75 -1.97
CA ASP A 261 3.94 -14.95 -1.97
C ASP A 261 4.96 -14.94 -0.81
N ASN A 262 5.23 -13.77 -0.21
CA ASN A 262 6.14 -13.67 0.93
C ASN A 262 5.43 -13.89 2.27
N GLY A 263 4.12 -13.70 2.31
CA GLY A 263 3.29 -13.84 3.50
C GLY A 263 2.08 -12.91 3.44
N GLU A 264 0.88 -13.41 3.70
CA GLU A 264 -0.36 -12.63 3.68
C GLU A 264 -1.32 -13.03 4.81
N LEU A 265 -2.12 -12.07 5.26
CA LEU A 265 -3.39 -12.35 5.94
C LEU A 265 -4.47 -12.44 4.86
N THR A 266 -5.18 -13.56 4.82
CA THR A 266 -6.26 -13.78 3.87
C THR A 266 -7.57 -13.95 4.62
N VAL A 267 -8.60 -13.26 4.12
CA VAL A 267 -10.00 -13.49 4.49
C VAL A 267 -10.69 -14.14 3.30
N ASN A 268 -11.13 -15.39 3.47
CA ASN A 268 -11.77 -16.14 2.39
C ASN A 268 -12.85 -17.10 2.91
N TYR A 269 -13.69 -17.56 1.99
CA TYR A 269 -14.68 -18.60 2.25
C TYR A 269 -14.01 -19.94 2.59
N VAL A 270 -14.55 -20.59 3.62
CA VAL A 270 -14.21 -21.95 4.04
C VAL A 270 -15.51 -22.75 4.16
N SER A 271 -15.54 -23.91 3.48
CA SER A 271 -16.66 -24.86 3.48
C SER A 271 -16.71 -25.70 4.74
#